data_AF-A0A386ZNP5-F1
#
_entry.id   AF-A0A386ZNP5-F1
#
_cell.length_a   1.000
_cell.length_b   1.000
_cell.length_c   1.000
_cell.angle_alpha   90.00
_cell.angle_beta   90.00
_cell.angle_gamma   90.00
#
_symmetry.space_group_name_H-M   'P 1'
#
loop_
_entity.id
_entity.type
_entity.pdbx_description
1 polymer ?
#
loop_
_entity_poly.entity_id
_entity_poly.type
_entity_poly.pdbx_seq_one_letter_code
_entity_poly.pdbx_strand_id
1 'polypeptide(L)' 'MGLDLLPAVVALWQWGDKYLQDGTAPLQRLEDSTGEPVTVELRSASGNQVPLENLRVRVNDEWRRKHRAPAQ' A
#
# COMPACT_ATOMS: atom_id res chain seq x y z
N MET A 1 3.23 11.65 11.56
CA MET A 1 1.78 11.61 11.86
C MET A 1 0.92 11.90 10.62
N GLY A 2 1.10 12.99 9.87
CA GLY A 2 0.36 13.21 8.61
C GLY A 2 1.01 12.56 7.37
N LEU A 3 2.34 12.59 7.30
CA LEU A 3 3.11 12.04 6.18
C LEU A 3 3.01 10.52 6.05
N ASP A 4 2.72 9.82 7.15
CA ASP A 4 2.59 8.37 7.18
C ASP A 4 1.38 7.86 6.37
N LEU A 5 0.42 8.76 6.08
CA LEU A 5 -0.74 8.45 5.24
C LEU A 5 -0.46 8.63 3.74
N LEU A 6 0.64 9.32 3.38
CA LEU A 6 0.97 9.62 1.99
C LEU A 6 1.00 8.36 1.09
N PRO A 7 1.57 7.21 1.51
CA PRO A 7 1.53 6.00 0.68
C PRO A 7 0.10 5.55 0.34
N ALA A 8 -0.86 5.70 1.26
CA ALA A 8 -2.26 5.36 1.00
C ALA A 8 -2.91 6.34 0.01
N VAL A 9 -2.62 7.64 0.13
CA VAL A 9 -3.09 8.67 -0.81
C VAL A 9 -2.54 8.39 -2.21
N VAL A 10 -1.25 8.10 -2.33
CA VAL A 10 -0.62 7.77 -3.61
C VAL A 10 -1.18 6.48 -4.21
N ALA A 11 -1.46 5.47 -3.39
CA ALA A 11 -2.10 4.23 -3.86
C ALA A 11 -3.50 4.48 -4.43
N LEU A 12 -4.31 5.30 -3.75
CA LEU A 12 -5.64 5.69 -4.24
C LEU A 12 -5.55 6.50 -5.53
N TRP A 13 -4.55 7.39 -5.63
CA TRP A 13 -4.29 8.14 -6.85
C TRP A 13 -3.92 7.21 -8.02
N GLN A 14 -2.98 6.28 -7.83
CA GLN A 14 -2.63 5.30 -8.86
C GLN A 14 -3.83 4.46 -9.31
N TRP A 15 -4.72 4.08 -8.39
CA TRP A 15 -5.98 3.45 -8.74
C TRP A 15 -6.86 4.37 -9.59
N GLY A 16 -6.97 5.64 -9.22
CA GLY A 16 -7.72 6.64 -9.96
C GLY A 16 -7.20 6.83 -11.39
N ASP A 17 -5.88 6.98 -11.56
CA ASP A 17 -5.25 7.09 -12.88
C ASP A 17 -5.57 5.89 -13.79
N LYS A 18 -5.68 4.69 -13.19
CA LYS A 18 -5.97 3.45 -13.93
C LYS A 18 -7.42 3.33 -14.37
N TYR A 19 -8.37 3.81 -13.57
CA TYR A 19 -9.79 3.49 -13.73
C TYR A 19 -10.71 4.69 -13.96
N LEU A 20 -10.21 5.92 -13.85
CA LEU A 20 -10.96 7.15 -14.05
C LEU A 20 -10.49 7.87 -15.33
N GLN A 21 -11.28 8.84 -15.82
CA GLN A 21 -10.92 9.73 -16.94
C GLN A 21 -10.47 8.99 -18.21
N ASP A 22 -11.17 7.91 -18.58
CA ASP A 22 -10.85 7.06 -19.74
C ASP A 22 -9.40 6.54 -19.75
N GLY A 23 -8.81 6.35 -18.56
CA GLY A 23 -7.46 5.84 -18.37
C GLY A 23 -6.34 6.87 -18.56
N THR A 24 -6.68 8.16 -18.71
CA THR A 24 -5.68 9.23 -18.82
C THR A 24 -5.51 9.94 -17.47
N ALA A 25 -4.34 9.76 -16.87
CA ALA A 25 -3.98 10.40 -15.61
C ALA A 25 -3.90 11.94 -15.77
N PRO A 26 -4.57 12.73 -14.90
CA PRO A 26 -4.56 14.18 -15.02
C PRO A 26 -3.28 14.85 -14.48
N LEU A 27 -2.50 14.18 -13.62
CA LEU A 27 -1.19 14.67 -13.18
C LEU A 27 -0.20 13.49 -13.02
N GLN A 28 1.09 13.82 -13.09
CA GLN A 28 2.18 12.87 -12.90
C GLN A 28 2.77 12.99 -11.49
N ARG A 29 3.27 11.87 -10.95
CA ARG A 29 4.05 11.83 -9.72
C ARG A 29 5.48 11.50 -10.12
N LEU A 30 6.40 12.44 -9.94
CA LEU A 30 7.78 12.29 -10.36
C LEU A 30 8.71 12.41 -9.16
N GLU A 31 9.81 11.66 -9.16
CA GLU A 31 10.96 11.93 -8.31
C GLU A 31 11.62 13.21 -8.80
N ASP A 32 11.83 14.17 -7.91
CA ASP A 32 12.30 15.51 -8.26
C ASP A 32 13.69 15.51 -8.91
N SER A 33 14.61 14.67 -8.42
CA SER A 33 16.00 14.59 -8.89
C SER A 33 16.17 13.92 -10.25
N THR A 34 15.35 12.94 -10.57
CA THR A 34 15.52 12.07 -11.76
C THR A 34 14.44 12.31 -12.81
N GLY A 35 13.29 12.87 -12.41
CA GLY A 35 12.10 12.94 -13.23
C GLY A 35 11.41 11.58 -13.43
N GLU A 36 11.81 10.54 -12.70
CA GLU A 36 11.24 9.20 -12.87
C GLU A 36 9.85 9.10 -12.21
N PRO A 37 8.90 8.36 -12.81
CA PRO A 37 7.58 8.15 -12.22
C PRO A 37 7.63 7.43 -10.86
N VAL A 38 6.92 7.97 -9.88
CA VAL A 38 6.77 7.37 -8.55
C VAL A 38 5.50 6.53 -8.48
N THR A 39 5.66 5.29 -8.01
CA THR A 39 4.58 4.31 -7.82
C THR A 39 4.61 3.73 -6.41
N VAL A 40 3.47 3.19 -5.96
CA VAL A 40 3.38 2.43 -4.70
C VAL A 40 3.33 0.95 -5.02
N GLU A 41 4.09 0.16 -4.28
CA GLU A 41 4.15 -1.30 -4.41
C GLU A 41 4.05 -1.96 -3.03
N LEU A 42 3.40 -3.13 -2.98
CA LEU A 42 3.50 -4.00 -1.82
C LEU A 42 4.86 -4.70 -1.84
N ARG A 43 5.59 -4.61 -0.73
CA ARG A 43 6.89 -5.25 -0.57
C ARG A 43 6.95 -6.05 0.72
N SER A 44 7.63 -7.19 0.65
CA SER A 44 7.99 -8.00 1.81
C SER A 44 9.11 -7.33 2.61
N ALA A 45 9.34 -7.79 3.85
CA ALA A 45 10.42 -7.28 4.69
C ALA A 45 11.83 -7.45 4.07
N SER A 46 12.00 -8.42 3.16
CA SER A 46 13.24 -8.63 2.41
C SER A 46 13.35 -7.77 1.14
N GLY A 47 12.40 -6.86 0.90
CA GLY A 47 12.40 -5.93 -0.22
C GLY A 47 11.75 -6.45 -1.51
N ASN A 48 11.34 -7.72 -1.56
CA ASN A 48 10.70 -8.31 -2.74
C ASN A 48 9.31 -7.72 -2.96
N GLN A 49 8.96 -7.40 -4.21
CA GLN A 49 7.60 -7.06 -4.60
C GLN A 49 6.67 -8.25 -4.34
N VAL A 50 5.48 -7.97 -3.80
CA VAL A 50 4.47 -8.98 -3.45
C VAL A 50 3.25 -8.81 -4.37
N PRO A 51 3.05 -9.70 -5.36
CA PRO A 51 1.84 -9.67 -6.16
C PRO A 51 0.63 -10.16 -5.35
N LEU A 52 -0.58 -9.84 -5.80
CA LEU A 52 -1.82 -10.07 -5.05
C LEU A 52 -2.05 -11.57 -4.75
N GLU A 53 -1.75 -12.45 -5.71
CA GLU A 53 -1.83 -13.90 -5.55
C GLU A 53 -0.91 -14.46 -4.47
N ASN A 54 0.15 -13.71 -4.11
CA ASN A 54 1.11 -14.08 -3.08
C ASN A 54 0.86 -13.34 -1.75
N LEU A 55 -0.15 -12.46 -1.68
CA LEU A 55 -0.56 -11.79 -0.45
C LEU A 55 -1.48 -12.70 0.37
N ARG A 56 -1.06 -13.04 1.58
CA ARG A 56 -1.88 -13.79 2.53
C ARG A 56 -2.26 -12.91 3.72
N VAL A 57 -3.55 -12.82 4.01
CA VAL A 57 -4.07 -12.17 5.22
C VAL A 57 -4.35 -13.21 6.29
N ARG A 58 -3.83 -13.00 7.50
CA ARG A 58 -4.05 -13.85 8.67
C ARG A 58 -4.29 -12.98 9.90
N VAL A 59 -5.01 -13.50 10.87
CA VAL A 59 -5.10 -12.87 12.19
C VAL A 59 -3.72 -12.89 12.84
N ASN A 60 -3.28 -11.76 13.39
CA ASN A 60 -2.05 -11.69 14.17
C ASN A 60 -2.23 -12.47 15.49
N ASP A 61 -1.43 -13.50 15.70
CA ASP A 61 -1.51 -14.39 16.87
C ASP A 61 -1.14 -13.70 18.19
N GLU A 62 -0.24 -12.72 18.17
CA GLU A 62 0.09 -11.92 19.35
C GLU A 62 -1.08 -11.04 19.77
N TRP A 63 -1.68 -10.35 18.79
CA TRP A 63 -2.90 -9.58 19.00
C TRP A 63 -4.02 -10.49 19.52
N ARG A 64 -4.23 -11.66 18.92
CA ARG A 64 -5.25 -12.62 19.33
C ARG A 64 -5.05 -13.16 20.75
N ARG A 65 -3.80 -13.44 21.15
CA ARG A 65 -3.46 -13.88 22.51
C ARG A 65 -3.75 -12.79 23.54
N LYS A 66 -3.38 -11.53 23.25
CA LYS A 66 -3.63 -10.38 24.13
C LYS A 66 -5.12 -10.14 24.39
N HIS A 67 -5.99 -10.47 23.42
CA HIS A 67 -7.43 -10.21 23.50
C HIS A 67 -8.27 -11.46 23.80
N ARG A 68 -7.65 -12.61 24.11
CA ARG A 68 -8.38 -13.75 24.67
C ARG A 68 -8.69 -13.45 26.13
N ALA A 69 -9.97 -13.44 26.49
CA ALA A 69 -10.37 -13.43 27.89
C ALA A 69 -9.79 -14.68 28.60
N PRO A 70 -9.32 -14.57 29.85
CA PRO A 70 -8.96 -15.75 30.62
C PRO A 70 -10.18 -16.67 30.71
N ALA A 71 -9.98 -17.97 30.49
CA ALA A 71 -11.02 -18.96 30.74
C ALA A 71 -11.38 -18.90 32.23
N GLN A 72 -12.68 -18.73 32.52
CA GLN A 72 -13.23 -18.86 33.86
C GLN A 72 -13.22 -20.32 34.29
#